data_AF-A0A6J1X388-F1
#
_entry.id   AF-A0A6J1X388-F1
#
_cell.length_a   1.000
_cell.length_b   1.000
_cell.length_c   1.000
_cell.angle_alpha   90.00
_cell.angle_beta   90.00
_cell.angle_gamma   90.00
#
_symmetry.space_group_name_H-M   'P 1'
#
loop_
_entity.id
_entity.type
_entity.pdbx_description
1 polymer ?
#
loop_
_entity_poly.entity_id
_entity_poly.type
_entity_poly.pdbx_seq_one_letter_code
_entity_poly.pdbx_strand_id
1 'polypeptide(L)'
;MSASKSLFCDLCIIFLFGFTVVLADEIITNPLIQTTEGLKGNCSCGGFPSSAPVEGAGYEPLLSQSPGLVVNCDEEGQTTCKTLCNALATATKAKGPEILCSKLKDADKLKLSAFYKVCDKPWIYADITAEEPLCCEDNKVKICASAQNVNVTDVIDVKTIM
;
A
#
# COMPACT_ATOMS: atom_id res chain seq x y z
N MET A 1 -6.64 52.11 50.65
CA MET A 1 -7.86 51.47 50.12
C MET A 1 -7.47 50.79 48.83
N SER A 2 -7.29 49.47 48.84
CA SER A 2 -8.33 48.47 48.51
C SER A 2 -8.29 48.18 47.01
N ALA A 3 -8.31 46.98 46.44
CA ALA A 3 -8.17 45.60 46.88
C ALA A 3 -8.26 44.80 45.56
N SER A 4 -7.26 43.99 45.15
CA SER A 4 -7.39 43.12 43.96
C SER A 4 -6.28 42.05 43.90
N LYS A 5 -6.10 41.25 44.97
CA LYS A 5 -5.13 40.13 44.95
C LYS A 5 -5.61 38.80 45.56
N SER A 6 -6.90 38.64 45.86
CA SER A 6 -7.40 37.41 46.50
C SER A 6 -8.52 36.71 45.71
N LEU A 7 -8.35 36.48 44.41
CA LEU A 7 -9.33 35.73 43.61
C LEU A 7 -8.74 34.59 42.77
N PHE A 8 -7.44 34.28 42.92
CA PHE A 8 -6.76 33.25 42.12
C PHE A 8 -6.43 31.95 42.87
N CYS A 9 -6.83 31.81 44.15
CA CYS A 9 -6.49 30.62 44.95
C CYS A 9 -7.67 29.66 45.20
N ASP A 10 -8.92 30.12 45.10
CA ASP A 10 -10.10 29.26 45.34
C ASP A 10 -10.54 28.44 44.12
N LEU A 11 -10.19 28.86 42.89
CA LEU A 11 -10.57 28.10 41.69
C LEU A 11 -9.76 26.80 41.51
N CYS A 12 -8.61 26.68 42.18
CA CYS A 12 -7.75 25.50 42.09
C CYS A 12 -8.23 24.34 42.99
N ILE A 13 -8.99 24.60 44.06
CA ILE A 13 -9.45 23.56 44.98
C ILE A 13 -10.67 22.81 44.42
N ILE A 14 -11.52 23.49 43.64
CA ILE A 14 -12.73 22.87 43.05
C ILE A 14 -12.36 21.83 41.97
N PHE A 15 -11.26 22.04 41.23
CA PHE A 15 -10.83 21.11 40.17
C PHE A 15 -10.13 19.84 40.67
N LEU A 16 -9.69 19.79 41.94
CA LEU A 16 -8.95 18.64 42.48
C LEU A 16 -9.78 17.66 43.32
N PHE A 17 -11.03 18.00 43.68
CA PHE A 17 -11.89 17.14 44.51
C PHE A 17 -13.28 16.85 43.90
N GLY A 18 -13.56 17.33 42.69
CA GLY A 18 -14.92 17.38 42.12
C GLY A 18 -15.32 16.29 41.13
N PHE A 19 -14.63 15.16 41.02
CA PHE A 19 -15.06 14.06 40.14
C PHE A 19 -14.77 12.67 40.72
N THR A 20 -15.17 12.46 41.97
CA THR A 20 -15.38 11.11 42.49
C THR A 20 -16.80 10.98 42.99
N VAL A 21 -17.43 9.86 42.61
CA VAL A 21 -18.73 9.32 43.05
C VAL A 21 -19.94 9.64 42.16
N VAL A 22 -20.09 8.83 41.10
CA VAL A 22 -21.38 8.17 40.82
C VAL A 22 -21.08 6.68 40.60
N LEU A 23 -21.22 5.89 41.67
CA LEU A 23 -21.39 4.43 41.60
C LEU A 23 -22.89 4.19 41.44
N ALA A 24 -23.32 3.83 40.23
CA ALA A 24 -24.58 3.17 40.00
C ALA A 24 -24.26 1.75 39.51
N ASP A 25 -24.40 0.80 40.42
CA ASP A 25 -24.38 -0.63 40.15
C ASP A 25 -25.80 -1.01 39.73
N GLU A 26 -26.02 -1.28 38.44
CA GLU A 26 -27.15 -2.09 37.98
C GLU A 26 -26.63 -3.19 37.04
N ILE A 27 -26.59 -4.39 37.61
CA ILE A 27 -26.44 -5.67 36.92
C ILE A 27 -27.66 -5.90 36.04
N ILE A 28 -27.59 -5.74 34.72
CA ILE A 28 -28.35 -6.54 33.73
C ILE A 28 -27.59 -6.57 32.38
N THR A 29 -27.06 -7.75 32.05
CA THR A 29 -26.94 -8.39 30.72
C THR A 29 -26.24 -7.63 29.57
N ASN A 30 -25.15 -8.25 29.10
CA ASN A 30 -24.49 -8.05 27.80
C ASN A 30 -25.50 -7.68 26.67
N PRO A 31 -25.21 -6.65 25.86
CA PRO A 31 -24.54 -6.96 24.62
C PRO A 31 -23.33 -6.05 24.41
N LEU A 32 -22.22 -6.66 24.02
CA LEU A 32 -21.24 -6.17 23.06
C LEU A 32 -21.62 -4.81 22.43
N ILE A 33 -21.36 -3.71 23.12
CA ILE A 33 -21.26 -2.40 22.47
C ILE A 33 -19.90 -2.43 21.79
N GLN A 34 -19.83 -3.17 20.68
CA GLN A 34 -18.94 -2.79 19.59
C GLN A 34 -19.39 -1.38 19.21
N THR A 35 -18.63 -0.40 19.67
CA THR A 35 -18.62 0.90 19.00
C THR A 35 -18.39 0.58 17.53
N THR A 36 -19.35 0.91 16.67
CA THR A 36 -19.23 0.89 15.22
C THR A 36 -18.25 1.98 14.73
N GLU A 37 -17.17 2.20 15.46
CA GLU A 37 -15.91 2.69 14.91
C GLU A 37 -15.34 1.46 14.18
N GLY A 38 -15.60 1.34 12.88
CA GLY A 38 -15.18 0.20 12.07
C GLY A 38 -13.71 -0.16 12.31
N LEU A 39 -13.41 -1.45 12.32
CA LEU A 39 -12.03 -1.95 12.49
C LEU A 39 -11.11 -1.21 11.49
N LYS A 40 -10.05 -0.57 12.00
CA LYS A 40 -9.04 0.13 11.18
C LYS A 40 -7.74 -0.66 11.15
N GLY A 41 -7.00 -0.57 10.06
CA GLY A 41 -5.71 -1.22 9.91
C GLY A 41 -4.89 -0.65 8.77
N ASN A 42 -3.69 -1.23 8.59
CA ASN A 42 -2.73 -0.72 7.61
C ASN A 42 -3.07 -1.15 6.19
N CYS A 43 -2.80 -0.27 5.23
CA CYS A 43 -2.70 -0.59 3.82
C CYS A 43 -1.25 -0.96 3.46
N SER A 44 -1.07 -2.04 2.69
CA SER A 44 0.21 -2.47 2.15
C SER A 44 0.07 -2.78 0.66
N CYS A 45 1.09 -2.43 -0.12
CA CYS A 45 1.20 -2.69 -1.55
C CYS A 45 2.30 -3.72 -1.81
N GLY A 46 2.05 -4.67 -2.70
CA GLY A 46 2.95 -5.77 -3.01
C GLY A 46 3.15 -5.92 -4.52
N GLY A 47 4.36 -6.27 -4.96
CA GLY A 47 4.65 -6.67 -6.34
C GLY A 47 4.86 -8.18 -6.44
N PHE A 48 4.10 -8.85 -7.31
CA PHE A 48 4.17 -10.29 -7.54
C PHE A 48 4.55 -10.58 -9.01
N PRO A 49 5.13 -11.76 -9.31
CA PRO A 49 5.53 -12.12 -10.68
C PRO A 49 4.36 -12.50 -11.61
N SER A 50 3.11 -12.46 -11.11
CA SER A 50 1.91 -12.89 -11.81
C SER A 50 0.67 -12.22 -11.21
N SER A 51 -0.38 -12.04 -12.02
CA SER A 51 -1.70 -11.57 -11.58
C SER A 51 -2.61 -12.69 -11.05
N ALA A 52 -2.11 -13.93 -11.02
CA ALA A 52 -2.88 -15.06 -10.51
C ALA A 52 -3.25 -14.85 -9.03
N PRO A 53 -4.42 -15.33 -8.59
CA PRO A 53 -4.81 -15.31 -7.18
C PRO A 53 -3.71 -15.93 -6.32
N VAL A 54 -3.34 -15.21 -5.27
CA VAL A 54 -2.35 -15.69 -4.30
C VAL A 54 -3.09 -16.56 -3.29
N GLU A 55 -3.06 -17.88 -3.49
CA GLU A 55 -3.66 -18.84 -2.57
C GLU A 55 -2.61 -19.39 -1.60
N GLY A 56 -2.88 -19.25 -0.30
CA GLY A 56 -2.10 -19.88 0.77
C GLY A 56 -1.19 -18.94 1.57
N ALA A 57 -0.89 -19.36 2.80
CA ALA A 57 0.09 -18.72 3.67
C ALA A 57 1.50 -19.13 3.21
N GLY A 58 2.23 -18.22 2.56
CA GLY A 58 3.61 -18.47 2.11
C GLY A 58 4.02 -17.75 0.82
N TYR A 59 3.09 -17.12 0.12
CA TYR A 59 3.42 -16.26 -1.02
C TYR A 59 3.72 -14.84 -0.55
N GLU A 60 5.01 -14.54 -0.44
CA GLU A 60 5.50 -13.19 -0.17
C GLU A 60 5.70 -12.41 -1.48
N PRO A 61 5.45 -11.09 -1.47
CA PRO A 61 5.72 -10.27 -2.64
C PRO A 61 7.23 -10.11 -2.85
N LEU A 62 7.64 -9.96 -4.11
CA LEU A 62 9.02 -9.60 -4.49
C LEU A 62 9.41 -8.22 -3.94
N LEU A 63 8.42 -7.34 -3.78
CA LEU A 63 8.55 -6.02 -3.18
C LEU A 63 7.30 -5.74 -2.36
N SER A 64 7.46 -5.41 -1.09
CA SER A 64 6.38 -4.90 -0.24
C SER A 64 6.66 -3.47 0.17
N GLN A 65 5.63 -2.61 0.18
CA GLN A 65 5.66 -1.25 0.68
C GLN A 65 4.42 -0.97 1.54
N SER A 66 4.62 -0.39 2.72
CA SER A 66 3.53 0.03 3.60
C SER A 66 3.56 1.56 3.71
N PRO A 67 2.76 2.29 2.91
CA PRO A 67 2.82 3.76 2.81
C PRO A 67 2.32 4.51 4.07
N GLY A 68 2.08 3.81 5.18
CA GLY A 68 1.60 4.40 6.43
C GLY A 68 0.12 4.84 6.41
N LEU A 69 -0.64 4.47 5.38
CA LEU A 69 -2.06 4.76 5.30
C LEU A 69 -2.85 3.78 6.18
N VAL A 70 -3.60 4.34 7.14
CA VAL A 70 -4.60 3.62 7.93
C VAL A 70 -5.95 3.73 7.24
N VAL A 71 -6.59 2.60 7.00
CA VAL A 71 -7.90 2.49 6.34
C VAL A 71 -8.86 1.66 7.18
N ASN A 72 -10.16 1.78 6.92
CA ASN A 72 -11.14 0.85 7.47
C ASN A 72 -10.95 -0.55 6.87
N CYS A 73 -11.24 -1.61 7.61
CA CYS A 73 -11.12 -3.00 7.16
C CYS A 73 -12.37 -3.46 6.39
N ASP A 74 -12.99 -2.57 5.63
CA ASP A 74 -14.22 -2.76 4.84
C ASP A 74 -13.97 -2.59 3.34
N GLU A 75 -15.03 -2.43 2.54
CA GLU A 75 -14.94 -2.23 1.09
C GLU A 75 -14.40 -0.85 0.71
N GLU A 76 -14.72 0.19 1.50
CA GLU A 76 -14.19 1.54 1.30
C GLU A 76 -12.67 1.54 1.45
N GLY A 77 -12.17 0.99 2.57
CA GLY A 77 -10.73 0.93 2.80
C GLY A 77 -9.98 0.04 1.81
N GLN A 78 -10.61 -1.03 1.29
CA GLN A 78 -10.07 -1.80 0.16
C GLN A 78 -9.95 -0.94 -1.10
N THR A 79 -10.99 -0.18 -1.43
CA THR A 79 -11.00 0.71 -2.60
C THR A 79 -9.95 1.81 -2.49
N THR A 80 -9.81 2.42 -1.30
CA THR A 80 -8.78 3.43 -1.02
C THR A 80 -7.38 2.83 -1.14
N CYS A 81 -7.14 1.67 -0.52
CA CYS A 81 -5.83 1.03 -0.56
C CYS A 81 -5.45 0.59 -1.98
N LYS A 82 -6.39 0.00 -2.73
CA LYS A 82 -6.21 -0.35 -4.14
C LYS A 82 -5.84 0.87 -4.98
N THR A 83 -6.57 1.97 -4.84
CA THR A 83 -6.31 3.23 -5.56
C THR A 83 -4.90 3.75 -5.26
N LEU A 84 -4.48 3.73 -4.00
CA LEU A 84 -3.14 4.13 -3.60
C LEU A 84 -2.07 3.24 -4.23
N CYS A 85 -2.23 1.91 -4.15
CA CYS A 85 -1.25 0.98 -4.73
C CYS A 85 -1.15 1.14 -6.25
N ASN A 86 -2.27 1.39 -6.94
CA ASN A 86 -2.27 1.68 -8.37
C ASN A 86 -1.57 3.00 -8.70
N ALA A 87 -1.79 4.03 -7.89
CA ALA A 87 -1.09 5.30 -8.05
C ALA A 87 0.43 5.13 -7.85
N LEU A 88 0.85 4.37 -6.84
CA LEU A 88 2.27 4.07 -6.59
C LEU A 88 2.90 3.26 -7.72
N ALA A 89 2.21 2.21 -8.19
CA ALA A 89 2.66 1.40 -9.32
C ALA A 89 2.78 2.24 -10.60
N THR A 90 1.84 3.16 -10.82
CA THR A 90 1.86 4.07 -11.98
C THR A 90 2.99 5.08 -11.88
N ALA A 91 3.15 5.72 -10.71
CA ALA A 91 4.18 6.73 -10.47
C ALA A 91 5.60 6.15 -10.59
N THR A 92 5.76 4.85 -10.30
CA THR A 92 7.04 4.17 -10.39
C THR A 92 7.33 3.57 -11.76
N LYS A 93 6.42 3.61 -12.74
CA LYS A 93 6.66 3.03 -14.09
C LYS A 93 7.99 3.47 -14.72
N ALA A 94 8.37 4.74 -14.59
CA ALA A 94 9.54 5.30 -15.25
C ALA A 94 10.90 4.95 -14.60
N LYS A 95 10.93 4.68 -13.30
CA LYS A 95 12.17 4.35 -12.55
C LYS A 95 12.13 2.98 -11.87
N GLY A 96 10.99 2.31 -11.98
CA GLY A 96 10.68 1.03 -11.38
C GLY A 96 11.61 -0.07 -11.90
N PRO A 97 11.81 -0.20 -13.23
CA PRO A 97 12.74 -1.18 -13.80
C PRO A 97 14.14 -1.13 -13.17
N GLU A 98 14.74 0.04 -13.05
CA GLU A 98 16.09 0.21 -12.49
C GLU A 98 16.13 -0.15 -11.01
N ILE A 99 15.15 0.31 -10.24
CA ILE A 99 15.05 0.00 -8.80
C ILE A 99 14.82 -1.51 -8.60
N LEU A 100 13.98 -2.13 -9.42
CA LEU A 100 13.68 -3.56 -9.34
C LEU A 100 14.90 -4.40 -9.70
N CYS A 101 15.61 -4.10 -10.78
CA CYS A 101 16.83 -4.83 -11.13
C CYS A 101 17.93 -4.67 -10.07
N SER A 102 18.05 -3.50 -9.44
CA SER A 102 19.00 -3.32 -8.33
C SER A 102 18.70 -4.20 -7.11
N LYS A 103 17.45 -4.62 -6.92
CA LYS A 103 17.00 -5.47 -5.81
C LYS A 103 16.99 -6.95 -6.16
N LEU A 104 16.55 -7.29 -7.38
CA LEU A 104 16.34 -8.67 -7.84
C LEU A 104 17.62 -9.31 -8.39
N LYS A 105 18.64 -8.52 -8.74
CA LYS A 105 19.87 -8.91 -9.44
C LYS A 105 19.62 -9.37 -10.88
N ASP A 106 19.09 -10.57 -11.05
CA ASP A 106 18.83 -11.20 -12.35
C ASP A 106 17.37 -11.61 -12.46
N ALA A 107 16.77 -11.33 -13.60
CA ALA A 107 15.39 -11.68 -13.90
C ALA A 107 15.24 -11.88 -15.40
N ASP A 108 14.58 -12.95 -15.82
CA ASP A 108 14.21 -13.14 -17.22
C ASP A 108 12.70 -13.03 -17.38
N LYS A 109 12.27 -12.06 -18.19
CA LYS A 109 10.88 -11.79 -18.56
C LYS A 109 9.92 -11.67 -17.36
N LEU A 110 10.34 -10.99 -16.30
CA LEU A 110 9.51 -10.76 -15.12
C LEU A 110 8.38 -9.79 -15.44
N LYS A 111 7.13 -10.24 -15.36
CA LYS A 111 5.96 -9.38 -15.51
C LYS A 111 5.36 -9.09 -14.14
N LEU A 112 5.68 -7.91 -13.59
CA LEU A 112 5.26 -7.55 -12.24
C LEU A 112 3.78 -7.13 -12.21
N SER A 113 3.01 -7.74 -11.32
CA SER A 113 1.61 -7.42 -11.02
C SER A 113 1.52 -6.79 -9.64
N ALA A 114 0.78 -5.71 -9.49
CA ALA A 114 0.58 -5.09 -8.18
C ALA A 114 -0.61 -5.73 -7.45
N PHE A 115 -0.42 -5.89 -6.15
CA PHE A 115 -1.40 -6.39 -5.21
C PHE A 115 -1.50 -5.41 -4.05
N TYR A 116 -2.61 -5.47 -3.33
CA TYR A 116 -2.81 -4.72 -2.11
C TYR A 116 -3.27 -5.66 -0.99
N LYS A 117 -2.98 -5.27 0.25
CA LYS A 117 -3.42 -5.94 1.46
C LYS A 117 -3.93 -4.87 2.42
N VAL A 118 -5.14 -5.06 2.92
CA VAL A 118 -5.76 -4.20 3.92
C VAL A 118 -5.93 -4.98 5.20
N CYS A 119 -5.41 -4.43 6.29
CA CYS A 119 -5.37 -5.11 7.58
C CYS A 119 -4.65 -6.48 7.43
N ASP A 120 -4.96 -7.47 8.25
CA ASP A 120 -4.33 -8.80 8.17
C ASP A 120 -5.00 -9.76 7.17
N LYS A 121 -5.70 -9.21 6.17
CA LYS A 121 -6.36 -10.00 5.11
C LYS A 121 -5.36 -10.53 4.06
N PRO A 122 -5.75 -11.47 3.20
CA PRO A 122 -4.93 -11.92 2.08
C PRO A 122 -4.60 -10.81 1.07
N TRP A 123 -3.56 -11.03 0.27
CA TRP A 123 -3.23 -10.15 -0.86
C TRP A 123 -4.29 -10.26 -1.96
N ILE A 124 -4.66 -9.12 -2.54
CA ILE A 124 -5.66 -9.03 -3.61
C ILE A 124 -5.03 -8.30 -4.79
N TYR A 125 -5.26 -8.80 -6.00
CA TYR A 125 -4.76 -8.17 -7.22
C TYR A 125 -5.34 -6.76 -7.38
N ALA A 126 -4.48 -5.78 -7.69
CA ALA A 126 -4.85 -4.37 -7.77
C ALA A 126 -5.34 -3.94 -9.17
N ASP A 127 -5.47 -4.89 -10.11
CA ASP A 127 -5.83 -4.65 -11.52
C ASP A 127 -4.77 -3.93 -12.34
N ILE A 128 -3.51 -3.94 -11.89
CA ILE A 128 -2.39 -3.41 -12.66
C ILE A 128 -1.27 -4.45 -12.78
N THR A 129 -0.84 -4.65 -14.01
CA THR A 129 0.31 -5.47 -14.37
C THR A 129 1.17 -4.68 -15.34
N ALA A 130 2.49 -4.78 -15.19
CA ALA A 130 3.45 -4.17 -16.11
C ALA A 130 3.13 -4.58 -17.55
N GLU A 131 3.09 -3.61 -18.45
CA GLU A 131 2.78 -3.83 -19.87
C GLU A 131 3.90 -4.65 -20.52
N GLU A 132 5.14 -4.21 -20.30
CA GLU A 132 6.36 -4.84 -20.79
C GLU A 132 6.99 -5.74 -19.71
N PRO A 133 7.56 -6.87 -20.10
CA PRO A 133 8.34 -7.71 -19.19
C PRO A 133 9.67 -7.04 -18.85
N LEU A 134 10.11 -7.19 -17.60
CA LEU A 134 11.40 -6.75 -17.11
C LEU A 134 12.45 -7.84 -17.28
N CYS A 135 13.59 -7.50 -17.87
CA CYS A 135 14.78 -8.35 -17.85
C CYS A 135 15.92 -7.64 -17.14
N CYS A 136 16.54 -8.33 -16.19
CA CYS A 136 17.67 -7.86 -15.41
C CYS A 136 18.88 -8.77 -15.64
N GLU A 137 20.05 -8.18 -15.81
CA GLU A 137 21.33 -8.86 -15.84
C GLU A 137 22.35 -7.97 -15.13
N ASP A 138 23.14 -8.53 -14.22
CA ASP A 138 24.13 -7.80 -13.44
C ASP A 138 23.55 -6.58 -12.70
N ASN A 139 22.33 -6.70 -12.16
CA ASN A 139 21.56 -5.65 -11.49
C ASN A 139 21.12 -4.48 -12.40
N LYS A 140 21.22 -4.62 -13.72
CA LYS A 140 20.85 -3.59 -14.70
C LYS A 140 19.70 -4.05 -15.58
N VAL A 141 18.89 -3.08 -16.00
CA VAL A 141 17.81 -3.31 -16.97
C VAL A 141 18.42 -3.63 -18.33
N LYS A 142 17.92 -4.68 -18.98
CA LYS A 142 18.23 -5.01 -20.37
C LYS A 142 16.95 -5.23 -21.18
N ILE A 143 17.09 -5.18 -22.50
CA ILE A 143 16.01 -5.53 -23.42
C ILE A 143 15.81 -7.05 -23.37
N CYS A 144 14.60 -7.50 -23.07
CA CYS A 144 14.23 -8.90 -23.12
C CYS A 144 14.39 -9.47 -24.54
N ALA A 145 14.95 -10.68 -24.67
CA ALA A 145 15.22 -11.30 -25.98
C ALA A 145 13.98 -11.44 -26.87
N SER A 146 12.78 -11.54 -26.28
CA SER A 146 11.50 -11.59 -27.02
C SER A 146 11.14 -10.28 -27.72
N ALA A 147 11.71 -9.14 -27.34
CA ALA A 147 11.47 -7.83 -27.96
C ALA A 147 12.40 -7.56 -29.16
N GLN A 148 13.43 -8.39 -29.38
CA GLN A 148 14.44 -8.16 -30.43
C GLN A 148 14.00 -8.62 -31.84
N ASN A 149 12.90 -9.36 -31.96
CA ASN A 149 12.43 -9.91 -33.25
C ASN A 149 11.61 -8.95 -34.12
N VAL A 150 11.53 -7.65 -33.79
CA VAL A 150 10.63 -6.71 -34.50
C VAL A 150 11.36 -5.74 -35.45
N ASN A 151 12.70 -5.67 -35.45
CA ASN A 151 13.40 -4.57 -36.15
C ASN A 151 14.45 -4.96 -37.20
N VAL A 152 14.30 -6.12 -37.87
CA VAL A 152 15.21 -6.52 -38.97
C VAL A 152 14.41 -6.84 -40.24
N THR A 153 13.66 -5.86 -40.76
CA THR A 153 13.16 -5.94 -42.15
C THR A 153 12.89 -4.60 -42.85
N ASP A 154 12.88 -3.45 -42.17
CA ASP A 154 12.54 -2.15 -42.80
C ASP A 154 13.74 -1.30 -43.25
N VAL A 155 14.81 -1.94 -43.73
CA VAL A 155 15.85 -1.26 -44.52
C VAL A 155 16.22 -2.13 -45.72
N ILE A 156 15.27 -2.41 -46.61
CA ILE A 156 15.61 -2.70 -48.00
C ILE A 156 15.64 -1.36 -48.72
N ASP A 157 16.85 -0.83 -48.80
CA ASP A 157 17.32 0.23 -49.67
C ASP A 157 16.81 -0.02 -51.11
N VAL A 158 15.80 0.74 -51.55
CA VAL A 158 15.45 0.86 -52.98
C VAL A 158 16.40 1.90 -53.58
N LYS A 159 17.66 1.53 -53.75
CA LYS A 159 18.56 2.17 -54.71
C LYS A 159 19.09 1.09 -55.63
N THR A 160 18.55 1.07 -56.85
CA THR A 160 19.24 0.78 -58.12
C THR A 160 18.22 0.30 -59.14
N ILE A 161 17.79 1.16 -60.06
CA ILE A 161 17.68 0.81 -61.49
C ILE A 161 18.08 2.07 -62.27
N MET A 162 19.15 1.93 -63.06
CA MET A 162 19.55 2.84 -64.14
C MET A 162 18.62 2.68 -65.34
#